data_AF-A0A963GT47-F1
#
_entry.id   AF-A0A963GT47-F1
#
_cell.length_a   1.000
_cell.length_b   1.000
_cell.length_c   1.000
_cell.angle_alpha   90.00
_cell.angle_beta   90.00
_cell.angle_gamma   90.00
#
_symmetry.space_group_name_H-M   'P 1'
#
loop_
_entity.id
_entity.type
_entity.pdbx_description
1 polymer ?
#
loop_
_entity_poly.entity_id
_entity_poly.type
_entity_poly.pdbx_seq_one_letter_code
_entity_poly.pdbx_strand_id
1 'polypeptide(L)'
;MPSNAAGGRSAPVDSADTRPQLLIVDDDPLITEAFGYVLEKDFRVVATDTRAGAIRCIRALPEPPPLALVDLGLPPTPHRPDEGFALISDLLAHAPEMRIIVLSGQSELAHARHARTLGALEYLAKPVDPDHLGRLLRSALLMNSAARRTGRTEESSGLHGCSAAIAQLRAQIAQLADSPFPLLIQGESGTGKELVGHDLHRVSVRRDQPYLTLNCAAIAPALIESQLFGHARGAFTGATESHAGYFEEAEAGTLFLDEIGELPLELQPKLLRVLENGEFHRVGETRPRFCRARVVTATNRNLRQAIASGHFRADLYHRLSVFTIAMPPLRDLAEDRIGLMNLFRDRVTAQTGASPFRLNDDALARWMSYGFPGNVRELRNITIRLQTKYPGQVVSRPALEAELDLSTRTPSAANAGMPAGQPDRAVGDEADPIRQAMVELRDNDGFELDAVLRRWEIRYIEAALRLANGRMSQAARLLGLNRSTLYSRMDALGIERPHGAGEMG
;
A
#
# COMPACT_ATOMS: atom_id res chain seq x y z
N MET A 1 69.74 -46.26 4.82
CA MET A 1 69.24 -44.94 5.27
C MET A 1 67.77 -44.84 4.90
N PRO A 2 66.82 -45.13 5.80
CA PRO A 2 65.40 -45.07 5.46
C PRO A 2 64.87 -43.65 5.70
N SER A 3 64.19 -43.07 4.72
CA SER A 3 63.36 -41.87 4.92
C SER A 3 61.92 -42.32 5.06
N ASN A 4 61.42 -42.15 6.28
CA ASN A 4 60.15 -42.63 6.77
C ASN A 4 58.98 -41.74 6.31
N ALA A 5 57.82 -42.36 6.13
CA ALA A 5 56.56 -41.71 5.82
C ALA A 5 56.06 -40.84 6.99
N ALA A 6 55.53 -39.67 6.67
CA ALA A 6 54.52 -38.95 7.44
C ALA A 6 53.57 -38.37 6.39
N GLY A 7 52.34 -38.87 6.24
CA GLY A 7 51.35 -38.95 7.30
C GLY A 7 50.60 -37.62 7.30
N GLY A 8 49.69 -37.47 6.33
CA GLY A 8 48.94 -36.26 6.10
C GLY A 8 48.16 -35.83 7.33
N ARG A 9 48.41 -34.58 7.76
CA ARG A 9 47.40 -33.79 8.47
C ARG A 9 46.76 -32.91 7.42
N SER A 10 45.57 -33.30 6.98
CA SER A 10 44.62 -32.41 6.35
C SER A 10 44.43 -31.20 7.27
N ALA A 11 45.01 -30.06 6.89
CA ALA A 11 44.59 -28.79 7.45
C ALA A 11 43.10 -28.61 7.13
N PRO A 12 42.30 -28.12 8.08
CA PRO A 12 40.86 -28.02 7.89
C PRO A 12 40.59 -27.06 6.74
N VAL A 13 39.64 -27.43 5.88
CA VAL A 13 39.00 -26.49 4.95
C VAL A 13 38.45 -25.39 5.85
N ASP A 14 39.09 -24.22 5.83
CA ASP A 14 38.68 -23.08 6.63
C ASP A 14 37.20 -22.83 6.41
N SER A 15 36.46 -22.86 7.52
CA SER A 15 35.07 -22.49 7.64
C SER A 15 34.76 -21.29 6.75
N ALA A 16 33.77 -21.42 5.87
CA ALA A 16 33.32 -20.38 4.96
C ALA A 16 33.30 -19.01 5.66
N ASP A 17 34.24 -18.14 5.30
CA ASP A 17 34.34 -16.79 5.82
C ASP A 17 33.02 -16.06 5.55
N THR A 18 32.25 -15.83 6.61
CA THR A 18 30.90 -15.24 6.54
C THR A 18 30.92 -13.73 6.45
N ARG A 19 32.11 -13.11 6.41
CA ARG A 19 32.25 -11.65 6.33
C ARG A 19 31.77 -11.12 4.96
N PRO A 20 31.01 -10.02 4.95
CA PRO A 20 30.55 -9.37 3.72
C PRO A 20 31.74 -8.86 2.90
N GLN A 21 31.65 -8.96 1.57
CA GLN A 21 32.70 -8.45 0.68
C GLN A 21 32.62 -6.92 0.52
N LEU A 22 33.78 -6.27 0.46
CA LEU A 22 33.92 -4.83 0.21
C LEU A 22 34.91 -4.61 -0.94
N LEU A 23 34.46 -3.95 -1.99
CA LEU A 23 35.35 -3.48 -3.07
C LEU A 23 35.90 -2.10 -2.70
N ILE A 24 37.21 -1.89 -2.80
CA ILE A 24 37.83 -0.57 -2.67
C ILE A 24 38.48 -0.23 -4.01
N VAL A 25 38.17 0.94 -4.57
CA VAL A 25 38.76 1.43 -5.81
C VAL A 25 39.37 2.79 -5.59
N ASP A 26 40.69 2.84 -5.49
CA ASP A 26 41.46 4.06 -5.20
C ASP A 26 42.88 3.86 -5.75
N ASP A 27 43.42 4.89 -6.40
CA ASP A 27 44.75 4.84 -7.02
C ASP A 27 45.88 5.10 -6.02
N ASP A 28 45.55 5.61 -4.82
CA ASP A 28 46.50 5.81 -3.74
C ASP A 28 46.74 4.50 -2.95
N PRO A 29 47.94 3.90 -3.03
CA PRO A 29 48.27 2.67 -2.32
C PRO A 29 48.23 2.86 -0.80
N LEU A 30 48.53 4.05 -0.28
CA LEU A 30 48.49 4.31 1.16
C LEU A 30 47.06 4.27 1.70
N ILE A 31 46.11 4.77 0.92
CA ILE A 31 44.69 4.81 1.30
C ILE A 31 44.09 3.40 1.23
N THR A 32 44.37 2.67 0.15
CA THR A 32 43.90 1.29 -0.01
C THR A 32 44.47 0.35 1.05
N GLU A 33 45.77 0.46 1.38
CA GLU A 33 46.39 -0.34 2.45
C GLU A 33 45.85 0.02 3.83
N ALA A 34 45.73 1.31 4.15
CA ALA A 34 45.25 1.76 5.46
C ALA A 34 43.79 1.33 5.71
N PHE A 35 42.90 1.53 4.73
CA PHE A 35 41.51 1.09 4.88
C PHE A 35 41.38 -0.43 4.78
N GLY A 36 42.18 -1.09 3.94
CA GLY A 36 42.25 -2.55 3.90
C GLY A 36 42.53 -3.13 5.28
N TYR A 37 43.60 -2.68 5.93
CA TYR A 37 43.98 -3.15 7.26
C TYR A 37 42.91 -2.90 8.32
N VAL A 38 42.31 -1.70 8.35
CA VAL A 38 41.30 -1.36 9.38
C VAL A 38 39.97 -2.08 9.15
N LEU A 39 39.58 -2.32 7.90
CA LEU A 39 38.27 -2.87 7.55
C LEU A 39 38.28 -4.39 7.38
N GLU A 40 39.45 -5.03 7.22
CA GLU A 40 39.59 -6.49 7.15
C GLU A 40 39.00 -7.23 8.37
N LYS A 41 38.93 -6.57 9.54
CA LYS A 41 38.28 -7.14 10.73
C LYS A 41 36.78 -7.40 10.53
N ASP A 42 36.11 -6.57 9.72
CA ASP A 42 34.67 -6.55 9.54
C ASP A 42 34.24 -7.02 8.13
N PHE A 43 35.12 -6.90 7.14
CA PHE A 43 34.83 -7.13 5.72
C PHE A 43 35.90 -7.99 5.05
N ARG A 44 35.51 -8.74 4.02
CA ARG A 44 36.45 -9.33 3.07
C ARG A 44 36.79 -8.28 2.00
N VAL A 45 37.92 -7.59 2.18
CA VAL A 45 38.33 -6.49 1.33
C VAL A 45 38.94 -6.98 0.02
N VAL A 46 38.55 -6.35 -1.08
CA VAL A 46 39.10 -6.53 -2.42
C VAL A 46 39.46 -5.15 -2.95
N ALA A 47 40.73 -4.89 -3.23
CA ALA A 47 41.19 -3.57 -3.66
C ALA A 47 41.62 -3.57 -5.14
N THR A 48 41.34 -2.47 -5.85
CA THR A 48 41.76 -2.22 -7.24
C THR A 48 42.13 -0.75 -7.41
N ASP A 49 42.99 -0.45 -8.37
CA ASP A 49 43.55 0.89 -8.61
C ASP A 49 42.92 1.62 -9.82
N THR A 50 42.10 0.92 -10.59
CA THR A 50 41.59 1.38 -11.88
C THR A 50 40.17 0.92 -12.12
N ARG A 51 39.40 1.73 -12.87
CA ARG A 51 38.04 1.36 -13.31
C ARG A 51 38.04 0.01 -14.05
N ALA A 52 38.97 -0.20 -14.97
CA ALA A 52 39.08 -1.47 -15.71
C ALA A 52 39.40 -2.65 -14.77
N GLY A 53 40.24 -2.43 -13.76
CA GLY A 53 40.55 -3.41 -12.72
C GLY A 53 39.31 -3.80 -11.91
N ALA A 54 38.53 -2.81 -11.46
CA ALA A 54 37.31 -3.01 -10.69
C ALA A 54 36.27 -3.87 -11.46
N ILE A 55 36.02 -3.55 -12.73
CA ILE A 55 35.07 -4.30 -13.56
C ILE A 55 35.54 -5.72 -13.83
N ARG A 56 36.84 -5.93 -14.09
CA ARG A 56 37.41 -7.27 -14.24
C ARG A 56 37.26 -8.08 -12.94
N CYS A 57 37.46 -7.44 -11.80
CA CYS A 57 37.33 -8.08 -10.50
C CYS A 57 35.90 -8.56 -10.23
N ILE A 58 34.90 -7.69 -10.45
CA ILE A 58 33.49 -8.06 -10.24
C ILE A 58 33.07 -9.22 -11.15
N ARG A 59 33.53 -9.23 -12.41
CA ARG A 59 33.23 -10.32 -13.35
C ARG A 59 33.88 -11.66 -12.98
N ALA A 60 34.98 -11.63 -12.22
CA ALA A 60 35.70 -12.82 -11.78
C ALA A 60 35.16 -13.40 -10.46
N LEU A 61 34.40 -12.62 -9.70
CA LEU A 61 33.81 -13.06 -8.43
C LEU A 61 32.52 -13.87 -8.66
N PRO A 62 32.26 -14.92 -7.87
CA PRO A 62 31.05 -15.73 -7.99
C PRO A 62 29.77 -14.96 -7.62
N GLU A 63 29.89 -13.99 -6.70
CA GLU A 63 28.83 -13.03 -6.36
C GLU A 63 29.43 -11.62 -6.32
N PRO A 64 28.71 -10.58 -6.81
CA PRO A 64 29.20 -9.23 -6.75
C PRO A 64 29.24 -8.72 -5.30
N PRO A 65 30.26 -7.92 -4.92
CA PRO A 65 30.36 -7.41 -3.56
C PRO A 65 29.19 -6.47 -3.24
N PRO A 66 28.56 -6.59 -2.05
CA PRO A 66 27.40 -5.76 -1.68
C PRO A 66 27.75 -4.28 -1.43
N LEU A 67 29.04 -3.96 -1.25
CA LEU A 67 29.55 -2.63 -0.94
C LEU A 67 30.76 -2.29 -1.83
N ALA A 68 30.84 -1.03 -2.25
CA ALA A 68 32.02 -0.46 -2.88
C ALA A 68 32.39 0.89 -2.27
N LEU A 69 33.67 1.11 -2.03
CA LEU A 69 34.28 2.40 -1.72
C LEU A 69 35.02 2.89 -2.96
N VAL A 70 34.61 4.01 -3.54
CA VAL A 70 35.10 4.49 -4.83
C VAL A 70 35.72 5.88 -4.69
N ASP A 71 36.97 6.01 -5.12
CA ASP A 71 37.60 7.31 -5.34
C ASP A 71 37.13 7.95 -6.66
N LEU A 72 36.94 9.27 -6.66
CA LEU A 72 36.55 9.97 -7.89
C LEU A 72 37.72 10.19 -8.86
N GLY A 73 38.92 10.39 -8.33
CA GLY A 73 40.12 10.75 -9.05
C GLY A 73 40.87 9.55 -9.58
N LEU A 74 40.24 8.75 -10.45
CA LEU A 74 40.88 7.56 -11.01
C LEU A 74 41.73 7.85 -12.27
N PRO A 75 42.79 7.06 -12.54
CA PRO A 75 43.52 7.08 -13.80
C PRO A 75 42.61 6.82 -15.01
N PRO A 76 42.88 7.41 -16.18
CA PRO A 76 44.10 8.13 -16.58
C PRO A 76 44.15 9.62 -16.16
N THR A 77 43.10 10.17 -15.57
CA THR A 77 43.04 11.59 -15.17
C THR A 77 42.69 11.75 -13.68
N PRO A 78 43.64 11.50 -12.75
CA PRO A 78 43.34 11.50 -11.31
C PRO A 78 42.83 12.83 -10.74
N HIS A 79 43.11 13.93 -11.44
CA HIS A 79 42.61 15.26 -11.04
C HIS A 79 41.19 15.56 -11.51
N ARG A 80 40.52 14.65 -12.22
CA ARG A 80 39.16 14.83 -12.71
C ARG A 80 38.27 13.69 -12.22
N PRO A 81 37.03 13.98 -11.81
CA PRO A 81 36.13 12.97 -11.25
C PRO A 81 35.45 12.09 -12.31
N ASP A 82 35.71 12.35 -13.60
CA ASP A 82 34.99 11.75 -14.73
C ASP A 82 35.06 10.20 -14.73
N GLU A 83 36.23 9.63 -14.44
CA GLU A 83 36.41 8.18 -14.40
C GLU A 83 35.75 7.53 -13.18
N GLY A 84 35.80 8.17 -12.01
CA GLY A 84 35.09 7.69 -10.83
C GLY A 84 33.57 7.72 -11.01
N PHE A 85 33.02 8.77 -11.66
CA PHE A 85 31.60 8.83 -12.01
C PHE A 85 31.19 7.74 -13.00
N ALA A 86 32.02 7.50 -14.02
CA ALA A 86 31.78 6.45 -14.99
C ALA A 86 31.86 5.06 -14.33
N LEU A 87 32.78 4.87 -13.38
CA LEU A 87 32.86 3.66 -12.59
C LEU A 87 31.60 3.44 -11.74
N ILE A 88 31.06 4.45 -11.05
CA ILE A 88 29.80 4.32 -10.29
C ILE A 88 28.69 3.76 -11.18
N SER A 89 28.57 4.31 -12.39
CA SER A 89 27.55 3.89 -13.36
C SER A 89 27.77 2.44 -13.83
N ASP A 90 29.01 2.04 -14.11
CA ASP A 90 29.33 0.67 -14.51
C ASP A 90 29.11 -0.35 -13.37
N LEU A 91 29.46 0.02 -12.14
CA LEU A 91 29.27 -0.80 -10.95
C LEU A 91 27.78 -1.09 -10.73
N LEU A 92 26.93 -0.06 -10.82
CA LEU A 92 25.48 -0.22 -10.69
C LEU A 92 24.84 -0.95 -11.87
N ALA A 93 25.40 -0.83 -13.09
CA ALA A 93 24.96 -1.62 -14.23
C ALA A 93 25.25 -3.12 -14.05
N HIS A 94 26.37 -3.47 -13.39
CA HIS A 94 26.73 -4.85 -13.11
C HIS A 94 26.05 -5.41 -11.84
N ALA A 95 25.86 -4.57 -10.82
CA ALA A 95 25.23 -4.93 -9.56
C ALA A 95 24.36 -3.77 -9.05
N PRO A 96 23.08 -3.70 -9.47
CA PRO A 96 22.19 -2.58 -9.13
C PRO A 96 21.94 -2.38 -7.64
N GLU A 97 22.11 -3.44 -6.84
CA GLU A 97 21.95 -3.43 -5.37
C GLU A 97 23.25 -3.07 -4.62
N MET A 98 24.36 -2.83 -5.34
CA MET A 98 25.63 -2.47 -4.74
C MET A 98 25.54 -1.09 -4.10
N ARG A 99 25.91 -0.98 -2.82
CA ARG A 99 25.93 0.29 -2.12
C ARG A 99 27.31 0.93 -2.29
N ILE A 100 27.34 2.07 -2.98
CA ILE A 100 28.58 2.76 -3.33
C ILE A 100 28.75 3.97 -2.42
N ILE A 101 29.83 4.00 -1.66
CA ILE A 101 30.28 5.18 -0.91
C ILE A 101 31.42 5.81 -1.71
N VAL A 102 31.29 7.10 -1.98
CA VAL A 102 32.34 7.85 -2.67
C VAL A 102 33.25 8.50 -1.64
N LEU A 103 34.55 8.34 -1.84
CA LEU A 103 35.57 8.99 -1.04
C LEU A 103 36.38 9.90 -1.96
N SER A 104 36.56 11.18 -1.66
CA SER A 104 37.33 12.06 -2.55
C SER A 104 38.01 13.19 -1.80
N GLY A 105 39.21 13.58 -2.26
CA GLY A 105 39.90 14.78 -1.80
C GLY A 105 39.40 16.09 -2.43
N GLN A 106 38.50 16.01 -3.42
CA GLN A 106 37.98 17.16 -4.16
C GLN A 106 36.67 17.67 -3.54
N SER A 107 36.74 18.58 -2.57
CA SER A 107 35.60 19.01 -1.73
C SER A 107 34.51 19.85 -2.41
N GLU A 108 34.29 19.71 -3.72
CA GLU A 108 33.27 20.47 -4.43
C GLU A 108 31.87 19.88 -4.22
N LEU A 109 30.96 20.67 -3.66
CA LEU A 109 29.54 20.33 -3.47
C LEU A 109 28.86 19.86 -4.78
N ALA A 110 29.35 20.30 -5.94
CA ALA A 110 28.86 19.88 -7.24
C ALA A 110 29.14 18.40 -7.53
N HIS A 111 30.33 17.89 -7.17
CA HIS A 111 30.71 16.49 -7.36
C HIS A 111 29.94 15.57 -6.42
N ALA A 112 29.72 15.99 -5.17
CA ALA A 112 28.90 15.25 -4.22
C ALA A 112 27.44 15.10 -4.70
N ARG A 113 26.86 16.16 -5.27
CA ARG A 113 25.51 16.11 -5.86
C ARG A 113 25.46 15.16 -7.06
N HIS A 114 26.44 15.26 -7.95
CA HIS A 114 26.48 14.43 -9.15
C HIS A 114 26.68 12.94 -8.83
N ALA A 115 27.60 12.60 -7.92
CA ALA A 115 27.78 11.23 -7.41
C ALA A 115 26.47 10.63 -6.89
N ARG A 116 25.71 11.40 -6.11
CA ARG A 116 24.40 10.98 -5.58
C ARG A 116 23.35 10.78 -6.68
N THR A 117 23.34 11.65 -7.70
CA THR A 117 22.47 11.47 -8.87
C THR A 117 22.80 10.20 -9.65
N LEU A 118 24.07 9.80 -9.69
CA LEU A 118 24.52 8.56 -10.33
C LEU A 118 24.26 7.31 -9.47
N GLY A 119 23.79 7.45 -8.23
CA GLY A 119 23.42 6.32 -7.35
C GLY A 119 24.39 6.03 -6.22
N ALA A 120 25.38 6.88 -5.95
CA ALA A 120 26.18 6.78 -4.73
C ALA A 120 25.33 7.06 -3.48
N LEU A 121 25.48 6.23 -2.46
CA LEU A 121 24.77 6.34 -1.19
C LEU A 121 25.21 7.58 -0.40
N GLU A 122 26.52 7.78 -0.33
CA GLU A 122 27.13 8.85 0.45
C GLU A 122 28.43 9.31 -0.19
N TYR A 123 28.77 10.57 0.04
CA TYR A 123 30.01 11.20 -0.41
C TYR A 123 30.78 11.69 0.81
N LEU A 124 32.04 11.25 0.95
CA LEU A 124 32.92 11.55 2.07
C LEU A 124 34.15 12.29 1.56
N ALA A 125 34.48 13.40 2.23
CA ALA A 125 35.71 14.12 1.96
C ALA A 125 36.89 13.42 2.65
N LYS A 126 38.02 13.25 1.95
CA LYS A 126 39.30 12.85 2.55
C LYS A 126 39.88 14.04 3.34
N PRO A 127 40.43 13.85 4.55
CA PRO A 127 40.58 12.59 5.28
C PRO A 127 39.30 12.18 6.03
N VAL A 128 39.01 10.87 6.06
CA VAL A 128 37.89 10.29 6.82
C VAL A 128 38.40 9.46 7.98
N ASP A 129 37.76 9.58 9.14
CA ASP A 129 38.01 8.72 10.30
C ASP A 129 37.66 7.26 9.98
N PRO A 130 38.60 6.29 10.11
CA PRO A 130 38.35 4.89 9.80
C PRO A 130 37.21 4.26 10.60
N ASP A 131 37.01 4.67 11.86
CA ASP A 131 35.90 4.17 12.68
C ASP A 131 34.55 4.72 12.21
N HIS A 132 34.50 5.99 11.79
CA HIS A 132 33.34 6.57 11.13
C HIS A 132 33.01 5.87 9.81
N LEU A 133 34.01 5.64 8.96
CA LEU A 133 33.85 4.91 7.70
C LEU A 133 33.33 3.49 7.95
N GLY A 134 33.87 2.78 8.96
CA GLY A 134 33.39 1.45 9.35
C GLY A 134 31.94 1.45 9.83
N ARG A 135 31.50 2.47 10.58
CA ARG A 135 30.08 2.62 10.98
C ARG A 135 29.17 2.84 9.78
N LEU A 136 29.58 3.67 8.83
CA LEU A 136 28.81 3.94 7.60
C LEU A 136 28.68 2.69 6.73
N LEU A 137 29.78 1.96 6.51
CA LEU A 137 29.77 0.71 5.75
C LEU A 137 28.88 -0.35 6.40
N ARG A 138 28.90 -0.49 7.74
CA ARG A 138 27.99 -1.39 8.46
C ARG A 138 26.52 -0.96 8.34
N SER A 139 26.24 0.33 8.44
CA SER A 139 24.88 0.87 8.25
C SER A 139 24.37 0.60 6.83
N ALA A 140 25.20 0.85 5.81
CA ALA A 140 24.89 0.57 4.41
C ALA A 140 24.63 -0.92 4.15
N LEU A 141 25.37 -1.82 4.83
CA LEU A 141 25.13 -3.26 4.77
C LEU A 141 23.81 -3.67 5.43
N LEU A 142 23.48 -3.10 6.59
CA LEU A 142 22.21 -3.34 7.27
C LEU A 142 21.04 -2.88 6.39
N MET A 143 21.17 -1.73 5.72
CA MET A 143 20.22 -1.26 4.70
C MET A 143 20.11 -2.22 3.53
N ASN A 144 21.19 -2.90 3.13
CA ASN A 144 21.16 -3.92 2.07
C ASN A 144 20.51 -5.24 2.53
N SER A 145 20.68 -5.63 3.79
CA SER A 145 19.99 -6.79 4.37
C SER A 145 18.50 -6.52 4.62
N ALA A 146 18.15 -5.27 4.97
CA ALA A 146 16.78 -4.78 4.98
C ALA A 146 16.22 -4.75 3.55
N ALA A 147 16.98 -4.25 2.56
CA ALA A 147 16.65 -4.24 1.13
C ALA A 147 16.43 -5.64 0.56
N ARG A 148 17.23 -6.64 0.96
CA ARG A 148 17.07 -8.06 0.58
C ARG A 148 15.88 -8.72 1.27
N ARG A 149 15.53 -8.30 2.49
CA ARG A 149 14.28 -8.68 3.16
C ARG A 149 13.05 -7.92 2.62
N THR A 150 13.27 -6.78 1.98
CA THR A 150 12.28 -5.99 1.24
C THR A 150 12.46 -6.12 -0.27
N GLY A 151 13.12 -7.19 -0.74
CA GLY A 151 13.40 -7.52 -2.15
C GLY A 151 12.15 -7.87 -2.96
N ARG A 152 10.98 -7.49 -2.45
CA ARG A 152 9.80 -7.23 -3.23
C ARG A 152 9.36 -5.81 -2.89
N THR A 153 9.72 -4.90 -3.80
CA THR A 153 8.88 -3.76 -4.17
C THR A 153 9.15 -2.43 -3.42
N GLU A 154 10.23 -1.71 -3.76
CA GLU A 154 10.15 -0.23 -3.83
C GLU A 154 9.38 0.15 -5.11
N GLU A 155 8.07 -0.08 -5.10
CA GLU A 155 7.15 0.50 -6.09
C GLU A 155 6.86 1.93 -5.67
N SER A 156 7.39 2.90 -6.42
CA SER A 156 6.95 4.31 -6.52
C SER A 156 5.74 4.67 -5.63
N SER A 157 6.00 5.00 -4.37
CA SER A 157 4.97 5.17 -3.32
C SER A 157 4.52 6.62 -3.13
N GLY A 158 4.62 7.43 -4.19
CA GLY A 158 4.06 8.79 -4.23
C GLY A 158 2.68 8.81 -4.87
N LEU A 159 1.91 9.86 -4.60
CA LEU A 159 0.62 10.10 -5.23
C LEU A 159 0.76 10.32 -6.76
N HIS A 160 0.28 9.36 -7.56
CA HIS A 160 0.36 9.38 -9.04
C HIS A 160 -0.82 10.10 -9.67
N GLY A 161 -0.55 10.93 -10.68
CA GLY A 161 -1.57 11.67 -11.43
C GLY A 161 -1.11 13.08 -11.81
N CYS A 162 -1.63 13.57 -12.92
CA CYS A 162 -1.38 14.90 -13.47
C CYS A 162 -2.61 15.81 -13.38
N SER A 163 -3.77 15.31 -12.92
CA SER A 163 -4.95 16.15 -12.76
C SER A 163 -4.77 17.30 -11.77
N ALA A 164 -5.55 18.36 -11.96
CA ALA A 164 -5.56 19.52 -11.07
C ALA A 164 -5.90 19.13 -9.61
N ALA A 165 -6.79 18.16 -9.41
CA ALA A 165 -7.16 17.66 -8.09
C ALA A 165 -5.96 17.02 -7.37
N ILE A 166 -5.17 16.23 -8.10
CA ILE A 166 -3.96 15.59 -7.59
C ILE A 166 -2.86 16.63 -7.33
N ALA A 167 -2.71 17.64 -8.19
CA ALA A 167 -1.78 18.74 -7.96
C ALA A 167 -2.14 19.56 -6.71
N GLN A 168 -3.42 19.87 -6.51
CA GLN A 168 -3.92 20.55 -5.31
C GLN A 168 -3.70 19.71 -4.05
N LEU A 169 -3.94 18.40 -4.13
CA LEU A 169 -3.68 17.48 -3.04
C LEU A 169 -2.19 17.46 -2.64
N ARG A 170 -1.27 17.41 -3.61
CA ARG A 170 0.18 17.52 -3.34
C ARG A 170 0.56 18.84 -2.68
N ALA A 171 -0.05 19.95 -3.09
CA ALA A 171 0.18 21.25 -2.46
C ALA A 171 -0.32 21.28 -1.00
N GLN A 172 -1.50 20.71 -0.72
CA GLN A 172 -2.02 20.57 0.65
C GLN A 172 -1.13 19.69 1.52
N ILE A 173 -0.63 18.57 0.98
CA ILE A 173 0.32 17.70 1.69
C ILE A 173 1.57 18.48 2.06
N ALA A 174 2.19 19.18 1.11
CA ALA A 174 3.40 19.98 1.37
C ALA A 174 3.15 21.08 2.42
N GLN A 175 2.00 21.76 2.35
CA GLN A 175 1.63 22.81 3.31
C GLN A 175 1.41 22.26 4.73
N LEU A 176 0.84 21.06 4.85
CA LEU A 176 0.42 20.48 6.13
C LEU A 176 1.45 19.49 6.72
N ALA A 177 2.52 19.16 5.99
CA ALA A 177 3.51 18.16 6.37
C ALA A 177 4.21 18.48 7.71
N ASP A 178 4.58 19.74 7.94
CA ASP A 178 5.33 20.12 9.15
C ASP A 178 4.44 20.52 10.34
N SER A 179 3.12 20.62 10.11
CA SER A 179 2.16 20.96 11.16
C SER A 179 2.21 19.95 12.31
N PRO A 180 2.32 20.38 13.57
CA PRO A 180 2.28 19.49 14.73
C PRO A 180 0.86 19.02 15.07
N PHE A 181 -0.17 19.63 14.47
CA PHE A 181 -1.55 19.38 14.80
C PHE A 181 -2.09 18.09 14.15
N PRO A 182 -3.15 17.49 14.73
CA PRO A 182 -3.84 16.35 14.13
C PRO A 182 -4.37 16.68 12.74
N LEU A 183 -4.39 15.67 11.88
CA LEU A 183 -4.92 15.78 10.52
C LEU A 183 -5.90 14.64 10.24
N LEU A 184 -7.04 14.97 9.65
CA LEU A 184 -8.08 14.04 9.22
C LEU A 184 -8.10 13.91 7.70
N ILE A 185 -7.90 12.70 7.20
CA ILE A 185 -8.01 12.36 5.77
C ILE A 185 -9.37 11.70 5.55
N GLN A 186 -10.21 12.32 4.74
CA GLN A 186 -11.55 11.81 4.43
C GLN A 186 -11.63 11.38 2.98
N GLY A 187 -12.31 10.27 2.71
CA GLY A 187 -12.63 9.87 1.35
C GLY A 187 -13.02 8.43 1.24
N GLU A 188 -13.63 8.09 0.11
CA GLU A 188 -14.16 6.75 -0.16
C GLU A 188 -13.09 5.66 -0.01
N SER A 189 -13.54 4.42 0.20
CA SER A 189 -12.65 3.27 0.29
C SER A 189 -11.85 3.13 -1.01
N GLY A 190 -10.55 2.85 -0.89
CA GLY A 190 -9.68 2.63 -2.04
C GLY A 190 -9.21 3.90 -2.78
N THR A 191 -9.44 5.11 -2.25
CA THR A 191 -8.96 6.38 -2.84
C THR A 191 -7.47 6.67 -2.59
N GLY A 192 -6.80 5.90 -1.72
CA GLY A 192 -5.38 6.09 -1.40
C GLY A 192 -5.10 6.94 -0.16
N LYS A 193 -5.99 6.95 0.83
CA LYS A 193 -5.80 7.68 2.11
C LYS A 193 -4.48 7.32 2.82
N GLU A 194 -4.11 6.04 2.83
CA GLU A 194 -2.84 5.56 3.41
C GLU A 194 -1.61 6.16 2.70
N LEU A 195 -1.66 6.32 1.37
CA LEU A 195 -0.58 6.94 0.60
C LEU A 195 -0.39 8.41 0.99
N VAL A 196 -1.49 9.13 1.22
CA VAL A 196 -1.43 10.52 1.71
C VAL A 196 -0.86 10.60 3.12
N GLY A 197 -1.25 9.68 4.02
CA GLY A 197 -0.66 9.58 5.35
C GLY A 197 0.86 9.37 5.32
N HIS A 198 1.31 8.46 4.45
CA HIS A 198 2.72 8.18 4.25
C HIS A 198 3.46 9.38 3.62
N ASP A 199 2.88 10.02 2.60
CA ASP A 199 3.47 11.20 1.96
C ASP A 199 3.60 12.38 2.95
N LEU A 200 2.58 12.62 3.79
CA LEU A 200 2.64 13.64 4.86
C LEU A 200 3.83 13.42 5.80
N HIS A 201 4.10 12.18 6.18
CA HIS A 201 5.25 11.86 7.02
C HIS A 201 6.57 12.05 6.26
N ARG A 202 6.67 11.47 5.06
CA ARG A 202 7.87 11.47 4.20
C ARG A 202 8.37 12.88 3.86
N VAL A 203 7.45 13.83 3.62
CA VAL A 203 7.81 15.22 3.28
C VAL A 203 7.96 16.14 4.49
N SER A 204 7.73 15.63 5.70
CA SER A 204 7.85 16.42 6.93
C SER A 204 9.26 16.41 7.53
N VAL A 205 9.50 17.30 8.49
CA VAL A 205 10.66 17.28 9.39
C VAL A 205 10.77 15.97 10.20
N ARG A 206 9.72 15.16 10.27
CA ARG A 206 9.69 13.87 11.00
C ARG A 206 9.99 12.66 10.11
N ARG A 207 10.39 12.84 8.85
CA ARG A 207 10.61 11.74 7.88
C ARG A 207 11.60 10.65 8.34
N ASP A 208 12.52 10.99 9.24
CA ASP A 208 13.54 10.09 9.78
C ASP A 208 13.11 9.49 11.14
N GLN A 209 11.90 9.79 11.60
CA GLN A 209 11.29 9.28 12.83
C GLN A 209 10.33 8.11 12.53
N PRO A 210 9.90 7.33 13.54
CA PRO A 210 8.96 6.24 13.32
C PRO A 210 7.65 6.69 12.64
N TYR A 211 7.23 5.96 11.61
CA TYR A 211 5.89 6.04 11.02
C TYR A 211 5.17 4.73 11.31
N LEU A 212 4.25 4.76 12.28
CA LEU A 212 3.49 3.59 12.66
C LEU A 212 2.06 3.70 12.15
N THR A 213 1.52 2.60 11.64
CA THR A 213 0.16 2.53 11.09
C THR A 213 -0.66 1.53 11.87
N LEU A 214 -1.88 1.91 12.25
CA LEU A 214 -2.85 1.03 12.87
C LEU A 214 -4.21 1.18 12.17
N ASN A 215 -4.76 0.07 11.69
CA ASN A 215 -6.11 0.05 11.12
C ASN A 215 -7.11 -0.37 12.20
N CYS A 216 -7.99 0.55 12.60
CA CYS A 216 -8.95 0.33 13.67
C CYS A 216 -10.00 -0.73 13.32
N ALA A 217 -10.27 -0.96 12.04
CA ALA A 217 -11.23 -1.95 11.56
C ALA A 217 -10.65 -3.38 11.55
N ALA A 218 -9.33 -3.52 11.43
CA ALA A 218 -8.66 -4.82 11.28
C ALA A 218 -8.35 -5.52 12.61
N ILE A 219 -8.42 -4.80 13.73
CA ILE A 219 -8.09 -5.31 15.06
C ILE A 219 -9.38 -5.54 15.84
N ALA A 220 -9.46 -6.67 16.54
CA ALA A 220 -10.61 -6.95 17.39
C ALA A 220 -10.79 -5.83 18.44
N PRO A 221 -12.03 -5.37 18.72
CA PRO A 221 -12.28 -4.29 19.68
C PRO A 221 -11.68 -4.51 21.07
N ALA A 222 -11.56 -5.77 21.51
CA ALA A 222 -10.95 -6.12 22.79
C ALA A 222 -9.42 -5.95 22.82
N LEU A 223 -8.75 -5.95 21.66
CA LEU A 223 -7.29 -5.89 21.56
C LEU A 223 -6.78 -4.51 21.19
N ILE A 224 -7.61 -3.68 20.55
CA ILE A 224 -7.18 -2.38 20.02
C ILE A 224 -6.71 -1.42 21.13
N GLU A 225 -7.29 -1.49 22.33
CA GLU A 225 -6.84 -0.69 23.48
C GLU A 225 -5.41 -1.04 23.87
N SER A 226 -5.15 -2.34 24.03
CA SER A 226 -3.84 -2.89 24.41
C SER A 226 -2.78 -2.60 23.34
N GLN A 227 -3.16 -2.62 22.06
CA GLN A 227 -2.27 -2.22 20.97
C GLN A 227 -1.96 -0.72 21.02
N LEU A 228 -2.98 0.15 21.09
CA LEU A 228 -2.77 1.61 21.07
C LEU A 228 -1.98 2.11 22.29
N PHE A 229 -2.38 1.70 23.49
CA PHE A 229 -1.88 2.27 24.74
C PHE A 229 -0.86 1.38 25.46
N GLY A 230 -0.72 0.10 25.07
CA GLY A 230 0.12 -0.87 25.76
C GLY A 230 -0.56 -1.46 26.99
N HIS A 231 0.04 -2.49 27.58
CA HIS A 231 -0.47 -3.12 28.79
C HIS A 231 0.65 -3.50 29.77
N ALA A 232 0.31 -3.49 31.05
CA ALA A 232 1.16 -4.04 32.10
C ALA A 232 0.99 -5.57 32.20
N ARG A 233 1.98 -6.25 32.79
CA ARG A 233 1.88 -7.67 33.09
C ARG A 233 0.69 -7.91 34.02
N GLY A 234 -0.20 -8.85 33.66
CA GLY A 234 -1.39 -9.19 34.44
C GLY A 234 -2.58 -8.25 34.23
N ALA A 235 -2.54 -7.35 33.23
CA ALA A 235 -3.64 -6.41 32.97
C ALA A 235 -4.96 -7.08 32.53
N PHE A 236 -4.89 -8.25 31.89
CA PHE A 236 -6.04 -9.07 31.49
C PHE A 236 -5.64 -10.55 31.44
N THR A 237 -6.62 -11.45 31.30
CA THR A 237 -6.37 -12.89 31.20
C THR A 237 -5.56 -13.21 29.95
N GLY A 238 -4.29 -13.60 30.13
CA GLY A 238 -3.33 -13.87 29.06
C GLY A 238 -2.19 -12.84 28.94
N ALA A 239 -2.20 -11.75 29.72
CA ALA A 239 -1.12 -10.76 29.75
C ALA A 239 0.09 -11.25 30.58
N THR A 240 0.85 -12.22 30.04
CA THR A 240 2.03 -12.80 30.70
C THR A 240 3.23 -11.86 30.78
N GLU A 241 3.33 -10.92 29.84
CA GLU A 241 4.39 -9.92 29.76
C GLU A 241 3.80 -8.51 29.62
N SER A 242 4.62 -7.48 29.81
CA SER A 242 4.23 -6.10 29.53
C SER A 242 4.53 -5.75 28.08
N HIS A 243 3.64 -5.02 27.41
CA HIS A 243 3.82 -4.59 26.03
C HIS A 243 3.73 -3.06 25.92
N ALA A 244 4.64 -2.46 25.16
CA ALA A 244 4.55 -1.06 24.78
C ALA A 244 3.46 -0.91 23.70
N GLY A 245 2.69 0.17 23.75
CA GLY A 245 1.67 0.45 22.74
C GLY A 245 2.21 1.33 21.62
N TYR A 246 1.44 1.46 20.55
CA TYR A 246 1.76 2.32 19.40
C TYR A 246 2.02 3.78 19.78
N PHE A 247 1.33 4.33 20.78
CA PHE A 247 1.62 5.69 21.26
C PHE A 247 2.99 5.84 21.93
N GLU A 248 3.51 4.76 22.53
CA GLU A 248 4.84 4.76 23.11
C GLU A 248 5.91 4.54 22.05
N GLU A 249 5.69 3.58 21.14
CA GLU A 249 6.61 3.24 20.04
C GLU A 249 6.73 4.35 18.99
N ALA A 250 5.69 5.17 18.82
CA ALA A 250 5.72 6.27 17.86
C ALA A 250 6.63 7.43 18.30
N GLU A 251 7.04 7.49 19.56
CA GLU A 251 7.94 8.51 20.13
C GLU A 251 7.60 9.96 19.70
N ALA A 252 8.46 10.59 18.88
CA ALA A 252 8.30 11.92 18.29
C ALA A 252 7.92 11.87 16.79
N GLY A 253 7.64 10.68 16.27
CA GLY A 253 7.29 10.40 14.90
C GLY A 253 5.82 10.65 14.57
N THR A 254 5.21 9.75 13.82
CA THR A 254 3.84 9.87 13.34
C THR A 254 3.07 8.57 13.55
N LEU A 255 1.90 8.66 14.16
CA LEU A 255 0.96 7.57 14.29
C LEU A 255 -0.20 7.80 13.32
N PHE A 256 -0.35 6.90 12.36
CA PHE A 256 -1.41 6.88 11.38
C PHE A 256 -2.52 5.92 11.82
N LEU A 257 -3.72 6.44 12.08
CA LEU A 257 -4.90 5.66 12.46
C LEU A 257 -5.87 5.58 11.28
N ASP A 258 -5.92 4.42 10.62
CA ASP A 258 -6.87 4.18 9.53
C ASP A 258 -8.23 3.73 10.07
N GLU A 259 -9.27 4.08 9.33
CA GLU A 259 -10.68 3.85 9.66
C GLU A 259 -11.03 4.28 11.10
N ILE A 260 -10.66 5.51 11.48
CA ILE A 260 -10.90 6.04 12.85
C ILE A 260 -12.38 6.01 13.27
N GLY A 261 -13.30 5.99 12.31
CA GLY A 261 -14.74 5.83 12.56
C GLY A 261 -15.18 4.45 13.07
N GLU A 262 -14.26 3.47 13.10
CA GLU A 262 -14.46 2.14 13.69
C GLU A 262 -13.92 2.04 15.13
N LEU A 263 -13.31 3.12 15.65
CA LEU A 263 -12.77 3.11 17.01
C LEU A 263 -13.91 2.98 18.03
N PRO A 264 -13.86 1.98 18.94
CA PRO A 264 -14.88 1.79 19.96
C PRO A 264 -15.12 3.07 20.78
N LEU A 265 -16.39 3.36 21.09
CA LEU A 265 -16.81 4.57 21.82
C LEU A 265 -16.07 4.74 23.16
N GLU A 266 -15.76 3.64 23.84
CA GLU A 266 -15.06 3.63 25.14
C GLU A 266 -13.60 4.12 25.04
N LEU A 267 -12.99 4.02 23.85
CA LEU A 267 -11.60 4.42 23.62
C LEU A 267 -11.48 5.84 23.07
N GLN A 268 -12.56 6.40 22.53
CA GLN A 268 -12.59 7.76 21.99
C GLN A 268 -12.20 8.83 23.04
N PRO A 269 -12.63 8.77 24.32
CA PRO A 269 -12.17 9.69 25.36
C PRO A 269 -10.68 9.55 25.68
N LYS A 270 -10.14 8.33 25.62
CA LYS A 270 -8.71 8.07 25.87
C LYS A 270 -7.87 8.68 24.74
N LEU A 271 -8.30 8.49 23.49
CA LEU A 271 -7.68 9.14 22.34
C LEU A 271 -7.76 10.67 22.45
N LEU A 272 -8.90 11.23 22.83
CA LEU A 272 -9.05 12.68 23.03
C LEU A 272 -8.02 13.22 24.03
N ARG A 273 -7.83 12.54 25.18
CA ARG A 273 -6.82 12.93 26.18
C ARG A 273 -5.39 12.96 25.61
N VAL A 274 -5.06 12.00 24.74
CA VAL A 274 -3.75 12.00 24.05
C VAL A 274 -3.64 13.17 23.09
N LEU A 275 -4.68 13.46 22.32
CA LEU A 275 -4.66 14.60 21.38
C LEU A 275 -4.61 15.96 22.08
N GLU A 276 -5.14 16.05 23.30
CA GLU A 276 -5.15 17.27 24.11
C GLU A 276 -3.84 17.52 24.83
N ASN A 277 -3.37 16.53 25.59
CA ASN A 277 -2.27 16.70 26.55
C ASN A 277 -1.06 15.79 26.27
N GLY A 278 -1.15 14.92 25.25
CA GLY A 278 -0.17 13.86 25.00
C GLY A 278 -0.23 12.73 26.02
N GLU A 279 -1.14 12.76 26.99
CA GLU A 279 -1.14 11.86 28.15
C GLU A 279 -2.00 10.61 27.94
N PHE A 280 -1.46 9.44 28.28
CA PHE A 280 -2.18 8.17 28.31
C PHE A 280 -1.73 7.26 29.45
N HIS A 281 -2.44 6.14 29.64
CA HIS A 281 -2.13 5.11 30.62
C HIS A 281 -2.11 3.75 29.92
N ARG A 282 -1.17 2.88 30.29
CA ARG A 282 -1.23 1.46 29.86
C ARG A 282 -2.41 0.78 30.53
N VAL A 283 -2.96 -0.24 29.88
CA VAL A 283 -4.00 -1.07 30.48
C VAL A 283 -3.44 -1.73 31.75
N GLY A 284 -4.14 -1.58 32.87
CA GLY A 284 -3.72 -2.07 34.18
C GLY A 284 -2.67 -1.21 34.90
N GLU A 285 -2.28 -0.06 34.37
CA GLU A 285 -1.35 0.89 35.00
C GLU A 285 -2.07 2.21 35.33
N THR A 286 -1.78 2.79 36.49
CA THR A 286 -2.29 4.12 36.89
C THR A 286 -1.27 5.24 36.71
N ARG A 287 -0.05 4.90 36.30
CA ARG A 287 1.00 5.86 36.03
C ARG A 287 0.76 6.54 34.67
N PRO A 288 0.75 7.87 34.61
CA PRO A 288 0.62 8.58 33.34
C PRO A 288 1.89 8.45 32.50
N ARG A 289 1.70 8.35 31.19
CA ARG A 289 2.73 8.34 30.15
C ARG A 289 2.42 9.44 29.14
N PHE A 290 3.46 9.89 28.43
CA PHE A 290 3.34 10.99 27.48
C PHE A 290 3.86 10.59 26.10
N CYS A 291 3.08 10.92 25.07
CA CYS A 291 3.40 10.74 23.66
C CYS A 291 3.57 12.12 23.01
N ARG A 292 4.54 12.23 22.09
CA ARG A 292 4.76 13.44 21.26
C ARG A 292 4.51 13.19 19.77
N ALA A 293 4.04 11.99 19.43
CA ALA A 293 3.80 11.62 18.05
C ALA A 293 2.67 12.46 17.47
N ARG A 294 2.86 12.84 16.20
CA ARG A 294 1.80 13.47 15.43
C ARG A 294 0.75 12.41 15.08
N VAL A 295 -0.51 12.69 15.36
CA VAL A 295 -1.61 11.79 14.98
C VAL A 295 -2.18 12.21 13.63
N VAL A 296 -2.12 11.31 12.66
CA VAL A 296 -2.80 11.44 11.36
C VAL A 296 -3.89 10.38 11.32
N THR A 297 -5.10 10.75 10.93
CA THR A 297 -6.25 9.85 10.93
C THR A 297 -6.87 9.77 9.55
N ALA A 298 -7.44 8.63 9.21
CA ALA A 298 -8.17 8.43 7.97
C ALA A 298 -9.52 7.76 8.23
N THR A 299 -10.52 8.08 7.40
CA THR A 299 -11.84 7.46 7.48
C THR A 299 -12.54 7.45 6.12
N ASN A 300 -13.27 6.38 5.84
CA ASN A 300 -14.24 6.34 4.75
C ASN A 300 -15.67 6.72 5.18
N ARG A 301 -15.93 6.80 6.49
CA ARG A 301 -17.26 7.06 7.06
C ARG A 301 -17.55 8.55 7.15
N ASN A 302 -18.83 8.89 7.08
CA ASN A 302 -19.29 10.23 7.44
C ASN A 302 -19.33 10.38 8.97
N LEU A 303 -18.27 10.97 9.55
CA LEU A 303 -18.17 11.14 10.99
C LEU A 303 -19.29 12.02 11.58
N ARG A 304 -19.87 12.96 10.82
CA ARG A 304 -21.00 13.78 11.29
C ARG A 304 -22.26 12.94 11.47
N GLN A 305 -22.50 12.00 10.55
CA GLN A 305 -23.58 11.02 10.69
C GLN A 305 -23.31 10.06 11.85
N ALA A 306 -22.06 9.62 12.02
CA ALA A 306 -21.66 8.80 13.15
C ALA A 306 -21.92 9.51 14.50
N ILE A 307 -21.66 10.82 14.59
CA ILE A 307 -22.02 11.65 15.76
C ILE A 307 -23.53 11.68 15.98
N ALA A 308 -24.31 11.96 14.94
CA ALA A 308 -25.77 12.02 15.04
C ALA A 308 -26.38 10.67 15.50
N SER A 309 -25.74 9.56 15.12
CA SER A 309 -26.15 8.21 15.52
C SER A 309 -25.55 7.73 16.86
N GLY A 310 -24.75 8.56 17.55
CA GLY A 310 -24.13 8.22 18.83
C GLY A 310 -22.92 7.28 18.75
N HIS A 311 -22.41 6.95 17.56
CA HIS A 311 -21.26 6.07 17.34
C HIS A 311 -19.91 6.79 17.36
N PHE A 312 -19.91 8.13 17.38
CA PHE A 312 -18.69 8.93 17.44
C PHE A 312 -18.90 10.18 18.30
N ARG A 313 -17.92 10.56 19.10
CA ARG A 313 -18.02 11.73 19.96
C ARG A 313 -17.72 13.02 19.21
N ALA A 314 -18.52 14.05 19.46
CA ALA A 314 -18.38 15.36 18.82
C ALA A 314 -17.06 16.06 19.21
N ASP A 315 -16.65 15.98 20.47
CA ASP A 315 -15.41 16.57 20.99
C ASP A 315 -14.16 16.01 20.28
N LEU A 316 -14.08 14.68 20.14
CA LEU A 316 -13.01 14.01 19.40
C LEU A 316 -12.99 14.44 17.93
N TYR A 317 -14.16 14.52 17.28
CA TYR A 317 -14.23 14.98 15.88
C TYR A 317 -13.65 16.38 15.73
N HIS A 318 -14.03 17.33 16.60
CA HIS A 318 -13.51 18.69 16.55
C HIS A 318 -11.99 18.76 16.75
N ARG A 319 -11.42 17.88 17.59
CA ARG A 319 -9.97 17.82 17.81
C ARG A 319 -9.21 17.16 16.66
N LEU A 320 -9.82 16.20 15.97
CA LEU A 320 -9.23 15.55 14.80
C LEU A 320 -9.34 16.42 13.53
N SER A 321 -10.43 17.16 13.37
CA SER A 321 -10.73 17.92 12.16
C SER A 321 -10.08 19.31 12.11
N VAL A 322 -8.99 19.55 12.85
CA VAL A 322 -8.25 20.82 12.82
C VAL A 322 -7.72 21.10 11.42
N PHE A 323 -7.11 20.08 10.81
CA PHE A 323 -6.80 20.07 9.38
C PHE A 323 -7.50 18.89 8.73
N THR A 324 -8.12 19.12 7.57
CA THR A 324 -8.81 18.06 6.84
C THR A 324 -8.33 18.03 5.39
N ILE A 325 -7.96 16.85 4.91
CA ILE A 325 -7.67 16.57 3.51
C ILE A 325 -8.79 15.68 2.98
N ALA A 326 -9.50 16.15 1.94
CA ALA A 326 -10.52 15.37 1.26
C ALA A 326 -9.92 14.70 0.02
N MET A 327 -9.98 13.37 -0.03
CA MET A 327 -9.54 12.59 -1.18
C MET A 327 -10.57 12.66 -2.30
N PRO A 328 -10.18 13.08 -3.53
CA PRO A 328 -11.06 13.00 -4.67
C PRO A 328 -11.33 11.52 -5.01
N PRO A 329 -12.58 11.15 -5.32
CA PRO A 329 -12.88 9.82 -5.82
C PRO A 329 -12.30 9.66 -7.24
N LEU A 330 -11.98 8.43 -7.64
CA LEU A 330 -11.34 8.13 -8.91
C LEU A 330 -12.19 8.57 -10.12
N ARG A 331 -13.52 8.59 -9.96
CA ARG A 331 -14.44 9.10 -10.97
C ARG A 331 -14.23 10.59 -11.31
N ASP A 332 -13.65 11.38 -10.42
CA ASP A 332 -13.38 12.80 -10.66
C ASP A 332 -11.97 13.03 -11.25
N LEU A 333 -11.14 11.98 -11.35
CA LEU A 333 -9.73 12.06 -11.75
C LEU A 333 -9.48 11.83 -13.25
N ALA A 334 -10.52 11.90 -14.09
CA ALA A 334 -10.47 11.86 -15.56
C ALA A 334 -9.31 11.00 -16.16
N GLU A 335 -8.32 11.64 -16.79
CA GLU A 335 -7.20 11.01 -17.51
C GLU A 335 -6.24 10.23 -16.60
N ASP A 336 -6.20 10.52 -15.30
CA ASP A 336 -5.34 9.80 -14.35
C ASP A 336 -5.73 8.32 -14.25
N ARG A 337 -6.95 7.95 -14.63
CA ARG A 337 -7.39 6.55 -14.67
C ARG A 337 -6.58 5.71 -15.66
N ILE A 338 -6.20 6.29 -16.80
CA ILE A 338 -5.34 5.61 -17.79
C ILE A 338 -3.91 5.54 -17.25
N GLY A 339 -3.42 6.62 -16.65
CA GLY A 339 -2.11 6.65 -16.00
C GLY A 339 -1.96 5.57 -14.94
N LEU A 340 -2.96 5.43 -14.05
CA LEU A 340 -3.00 4.41 -13.01
C LEU A 340 -3.11 2.98 -13.58
N MET A 341 -3.92 2.78 -14.63
CA MET A 341 -3.98 1.49 -15.33
C MET A 341 -2.61 1.09 -15.87
N ASN A 342 -1.94 2.01 -16.58
CA ASN A 342 -0.61 1.76 -17.13
C ASN A 342 0.40 1.46 -16.02
N LEU A 343 0.39 2.25 -14.94
CA LEU A 343 1.26 2.03 -13.78
C LEU A 343 1.11 0.61 -13.20
N PHE A 344 -0.11 0.16 -12.94
CA PHE A 344 -0.33 -1.17 -12.38
C PHE A 344 -0.05 -2.28 -13.40
N ARG A 345 -0.37 -2.07 -14.67
CA ARG A 345 -0.05 -3.01 -15.75
C ARG A 345 1.47 -3.21 -15.86
N ASP A 346 2.22 -2.12 -15.85
CA ASP A 346 3.67 -2.13 -16.02
C ASP A 346 4.34 -2.79 -14.80
N ARG A 347 3.82 -2.57 -13.58
CA ARG A 347 4.24 -3.30 -12.38
C ARG A 347 4.01 -4.81 -12.47
N VAL A 348 2.82 -5.23 -12.90
CA VAL A 348 2.52 -6.66 -13.07
C VAL A 348 3.36 -7.27 -14.19
N THR A 349 3.59 -6.52 -15.27
CA THR A 349 4.48 -6.92 -16.38
C THR A 349 5.91 -7.13 -15.88
N ALA A 350 6.45 -6.20 -15.09
CA ALA A 350 7.78 -6.32 -14.49
C ALA A 350 7.91 -7.54 -13.56
N GLN A 351 6.85 -7.86 -12.80
CA GLN A 351 6.84 -9.02 -11.89
C GLN A 351 6.69 -10.37 -12.60
N THR A 352 5.99 -10.41 -13.74
CA THR A 352 5.62 -11.67 -14.44
C THR A 352 6.42 -11.93 -15.70
N GLY A 353 7.08 -10.92 -16.27
CA GLY A 353 7.75 -10.98 -17.57
C GLY A 353 6.79 -11.08 -18.77
N ALA A 354 5.47 -11.00 -18.56
CA ALA A 354 4.47 -11.13 -19.61
C ALA A 354 4.27 -9.82 -20.39
N SER A 355 3.96 -9.90 -21.68
CA SER A 355 3.67 -8.71 -22.50
C SER A 355 2.44 -7.94 -21.98
N PRO A 356 2.44 -6.60 -22.00
CA PRO A 356 1.32 -5.80 -21.51
C PRO A 356 0.08 -5.97 -22.39
N PHE A 357 -1.10 -6.07 -21.78
CA PHE A 357 -2.37 -6.02 -22.51
C PHE A 357 -2.65 -4.61 -23.07
N ARG A 358 -3.49 -4.55 -24.10
CA ARG A 358 -4.02 -3.29 -24.67
C ARG A 358 -5.53 -3.32 -24.65
N LEU A 359 -6.17 -2.17 -24.45
CA LEU A 359 -7.63 -2.03 -24.65
C LEU A 359 -7.88 -1.59 -26.10
N ASN A 360 -8.91 -2.13 -26.75
CA ASN A 360 -9.43 -1.51 -27.98
C ASN A 360 -10.21 -0.23 -27.65
N ASP A 361 -10.57 0.56 -28.66
CA ASP A 361 -11.22 1.87 -28.48
C ASP A 361 -12.54 1.77 -27.71
N ASP A 362 -13.37 0.76 -28.00
CA ASP A 362 -14.63 0.51 -27.29
C ASP A 362 -14.41 0.16 -25.81
N ALA A 363 -13.40 -0.65 -25.51
CA ALA A 363 -13.03 -1.01 -24.14
C ALA A 363 -12.45 0.19 -23.39
N LEU A 364 -11.65 1.03 -24.06
CA LEU A 364 -11.11 2.25 -23.47
C LEU A 364 -12.23 3.25 -23.15
N ALA A 365 -13.19 3.45 -24.06
CA ALA A 365 -14.38 4.27 -23.79
C ALA A 365 -15.20 3.70 -22.61
N ARG A 366 -15.32 2.37 -22.51
CA ARG A 366 -15.98 1.74 -21.37
C ARG A 366 -15.21 1.94 -20.06
N TRP A 367 -13.89 1.79 -20.07
CA TRP A 367 -13.00 2.06 -18.94
C TRP A 367 -13.17 3.50 -18.42
N MET A 368 -13.23 4.48 -19.32
CA MET A 368 -13.39 5.89 -18.97
C MET A 368 -14.80 6.24 -18.48
N SER A 369 -15.84 5.51 -18.88
CA SER A 369 -17.21 5.72 -18.39
C SER A 369 -17.55 4.95 -17.11
N TYR A 370 -16.72 3.97 -16.72
CA TYR A 370 -16.96 3.19 -15.50
C TYR A 370 -16.64 4.01 -14.24
N GLY A 371 -17.51 3.91 -13.23
CA GLY A 371 -17.46 4.76 -12.04
C GLY A 371 -16.42 4.35 -10.99
N PHE A 372 -15.90 3.12 -11.05
CA PHE A 372 -14.97 2.54 -10.07
C PHE A 372 -15.44 2.74 -8.61
N PRO A 373 -16.54 2.09 -8.17
CA PRO A 373 -17.02 2.17 -6.78
C PRO A 373 -15.96 1.82 -5.72
N GLY A 374 -14.99 0.95 -6.03
CA GLY A 374 -13.85 0.64 -5.17
C GLY A 374 -12.59 1.49 -5.44
N ASN A 375 -12.74 2.58 -6.21
CA ASN A 375 -11.70 3.55 -6.55
C ASN A 375 -10.41 2.90 -7.08
N VAL A 376 -9.24 3.36 -6.63
CA VAL A 376 -7.92 2.90 -7.11
C VAL A 376 -7.69 1.43 -6.77
N ARG A 377 -8.22 0.94 -5.64
CA ARG A 377 -8.10 -0.47 -5.23
C ARG A 377 -8.80 -1.38 -6.24
N GLU A 378 -10.01 -1.03 -6.66
CA GLU A 378 -10.73 -1.78 -7.69
C GLU A 378 -10.02 -1.68 -9.04
N LEU A 379 -9.62 -0.48 -9.45
CA LEU A 379 -8.89 -0.27 -10.70
C LEU A 379 -7.63 -1.16 -10.77
N ARG A 380 -6.86 -1.22 -9.68
CA ARG A 380 -5.69 -2.09 -9.55
C ARG A 380 -6.08 -3.56 -9.73
N ASN A 381 -7.12 -4.02 -9.04
CA ASN A 381 -7.57 -5.41 -9.10
C ASN A 381 -8.05 -5.81 -10.50
N ILE A 382 -8.81 -4.94 -11.18
CA ILE A 382 -9.24 -5.17 -12.56
C ILE A 382 -8.00 -5.24 -13.48
N THR A 383 -7.06 -4.32 -13.34
CA THR A 383 -5.83 -4.29 -14.15
C THR A 383 -5.00 -5.57 -13.98
N ILE A 384 -4.85 -6.06 -12.75
CA ILE A 384 -4.16 -7.34 -12.46
C ILE A 384 -4.89 -8.50 -13.16
N ARG A 385 -6.22 -8.58 -13.07
CA ARG A 385 -7.01 -9.64 -13.73
C ARG A 385 -6.85 -9.59 -15.24
N LEU A 386 -6.91 -8.41 -15.85
CA LEU A 386 -6.74 -8.22 -17.28
C LEU A 386 -5.34 -8.64 -17.75
N GLN A 387 -4.30 -8.18 -17.06
CA GLN A 387 -2.91 -8.54 -17.38
C GLN A 387 -2.66 -10.05 -17.24
N THR A 388 -3.31 -10.70 -16.28
CA THR A 388 -3.19 -12.15 -16.08
C THR A 388 -3.94 -12.97 -17.14
N LYS A 389 -5.15 -12.55 -17.53
CA LYS A 389 -6.01 -13.28 -18.48
C LYS A 389 -5.66 -13.02 -19.94
N TYR A 390 -5.17 -11.83 -20.27
CA TYR A 390 -4.97 -11.36 -21.64
C TYR A 390 -3.55 -10.82 -21.90
N PRO A 391 -2.48 -11.53 -21.50
CA PRO A 391 -1.11 -11.05 -21.70
C PRO A 391 -0.81 -10.86 -23.19
N GLY A 392 -0.33 -9.67 -23.57
CA GLY A 392 0.00 -9.29 -24.95
C GLY A 392 -1.17 -9.19 -25.92
N GLN A 393 -2.41 -9.32 -25.45
CA GLN A 393 -3.61 -9.30 -26.29
C GLN A 393 -4.31 -7.94 -26.28
N VAL A 394 -5.16 -7.72 -27.29
CA VAL A 394 -6.10 -6.59 -27.34
C VAL A 394 -7.42 -7.03 -26.71
N VAL A 395 -7.75 -6.45 -25.55
CA VAL A 395 -8.98 -6.71 -24.80
C VAL A 395 -10.13 -5.91 -25.42
N SER A 396 -11.20 -6.63 -25.76
CA SER A 396 -12.44 -6.04 -26.29
C SER A 396 -13.36 -5.57 -25.17
N ARG A 397 -14.36 -4.74 -25.51
CA ARG A 397 -15.35 -4.24 -24.54
C ARG A 397 -16.07 -5.37 -23.77
N PRO A 398 -16.59 -6.45 -24.40
CA PRO A 398 -17.22 -7.54 -23.66
C PRO A 398 -16.26 -8.25 -22.69
N ALA A 399 -15.00 -8.43 -23.09
CA ALA A 399 -13.98 -9.04 -22.26
C ALA A 399 -13.62 -8.17 -21.05
N LEU A 400 -13.62 -6.84 -21.21
CA LEU A 400 -13.46 -5.89 -20.11
C LEU A 400 -14.69 -5.91 -19.19
N GLU A 401 -15.91 -5.82 -19.74
CA GLU A 401 -17.16 -5.77 -18.97
C GLU A 401 -17.35 -7.00 -18.08
N ALA A 402 -16.85 -8.16 -18.51
CA ALA A 402 -16.84 -9.38 -17.69
C ALA A 402 -15.97 -9.28 -16.42
N GLU A 403 -15.02 -8.34 -16.35
CA GLU A 403 -14.15 -8.12 -15.19
C GLU A 403 -14.59 -6.93 -14.30
N LEU A 404 -15.57 -6.14 -14.74
CA LEU A 404 -16.11 -5.00 -13.99
C LEU A 404 -17.18 -5.46 -13.01
N ASP A 405 -17.26 -4.81 -11.84
CA ASP A 405 -18.37 -5.02 -10.93
C ASP A 405 -19.57 -4.18 -11.38
N LEU A 406 -20.41 -4.76 -12.25
CA LEU A 406 -21.60 -4.11 -12.79
C LEU A 406 -22.78 -4.12 -11.81
N SER A 407 -22.60 -4.65 -10.60
CA SER A 407 -23.65 -4.86 -9.60
C SER A 407 -24.04 -3.57 -8.85
N THR A 408 -23.29 -2.48 -8.98
CA THR A 408 -23.51 -1.23 -8.24
C THR A 408 -23.72 -0.03 -9.17
N ARG A 409 -24.96 0.16 -9.62
CA ARG A 409 -25.39 1.44 -10.23
C ARG A 409 -25.84 2.40 -9.13
N THR A 410 -24.97 3.35 -8.76
CA THR A 410 -25.37 4.56 -8.01
C THR A 410 -25.47 5.72 -9.00
N PRO A 411 -26.62 6.39 -9.18
CA PRO A 411 -26.71 7.60 -9.98
C PRO A 411 -26.29 8.81 -9.15
N SER A 412 -25.32 9.59 -9.63
CA SER A 412 -24.99 10.90 -9.07
C SER A 412 -24.97 11.96 -10.17
N ALA A 413 -25.61 13.08 -9.82
CA ALA A 413 -25.44 14.44 -10.31
C ALA A 413 -25.83 14.77 -11.76
N ALA A 414 -27.07 15.23 -11.92
CA ALA A 414 -27.37 16.34 -12.85
C ALA A 414 -28.48 17.21 -12.23
N ASN A 415 -28.07 18.28 -11.54
CA ASN A 415 -28.95 19.40 -11.21
C ASN A 415 -28.14 20.70 -11.35
N ALA A 416 -28.33 21.40 -12.47
CA ALA A 416 -28.20 22.85 -12.57
C ALA A 416 -28.81 23.33 -13.90
N GLY A 417 -29.92 24.08 -13.80
CA GLY A 417 -30.42 24.94 -14.88
C GLY A 417 -31.89 24.77 -15.24
N MET A 418 -32.80 25.46 -14.54
CA MET A 418 -34.11 25.83 -15.09
C MET A 418 -33.92 26.96 -16.13
N PRO A 419 -34.84 27.14 -17.11
CA PRO A 419 -36.01 27.96 -16.81
C PRO A 419 -37.37 27.41 -17.31
N ALA A 420 -38.38 27.86 -16.58
CA ALA A 420 -39.83 27.86 -16.75
C ALA A 420 -40.45 27.57 -18.13
N GLY A 421 -41.47 26.70 -18.12
CA GLY A 421 -42.46 26.50 -19.18
C GLY A 421 -43.49 25.43 -18.80
N GLN A 422 -44.65 25.86 -18.33
CA GLN A 422 -45.87 25.16 -17.88
C GLN A 422 -46.52 24.24 -18.98
N PRO A 423 -47.62 23.49 -18.72
CA PRO A 423 -47.74 22.23 -17.97
C PRO A 423 -48.52 21.13 -18.76
N ASP A 424 -48.21 19.83 -18.66
CA ASP A 424 -49.30 18.84 -18.80
C ASP A 424 -48.98 17.42 -18.27
N ARG A 425 -49.94 16.92 -17.48
CA ARG A 425 -50.30 15.54 -17.15
C ARG A 425 -49.26 14.57 -16.58
N ALA A 426 -49.39 14.43 -15.26
CA ALA A 426 -48.93 13.37 -14.38
C ALA A 426 -48.97 11.95 -14.98
N VAL A 427 -47.78 11.35 -15.09
CA VAL A 427 -47.57 9.90 -14.98
C VAL A 427 -46.82 9.71 -13.66
N GLY A 428 -47.53 9.17 -12.67
CA GLY A 428 -47.06 9.05 -11.29
C GLY A 428 -45.97 7.98 -11.14
N ASP A 429 -44.80 8.44 -10.68
CA ASP A 429 -44.15 7.97 -9.45
C ASP A 429 -44.05 6.44 -9.25
N GLU A 430 -43.14 5.78 -9.97
CA GLU A 430 -42.63 4.45 -9.57
C GLU A 430 -41.59 4.60 -8.45
N ALA A 431 -42.14 4.65 -7.24
CA ALA A 431 -41.73 4.00 -6.00
C ALA A 431 -40.25 4.05 -5.58
N ASP A 432 -39.96 4.97 -4.65
CA ASP A 432 -39.03 4.71 -3.54
C ASP A 432 -39.55 3.46 -2.76
N PRO A 433 -38.85 2.32 -2.81
CA PRO A 433 -39.32 1.07 -2.21
C PRO A 433 -39.42 1.16 -0.68
N ILE A 434 -38.65 2.07 -0.05
CA ILE A 434 -38.75 2.31 1.39
C ILE A 434 -40.02 3.11 1.69
N ARG A 435 -40.34 4.12 0.87
CA ARG A 435 -41.58 4.89 1.01
C ARG A 435 -42.82 4.01 0.83
N GLN A 436 -42.78 3.07 -0.12
CA GLN A 436 -43.88 2.11 -0.33
C GLN A 436 -44.03 1.15 0.86
N ALA A 437 -42.92 0.62 1.40
CA ALA A 437 -42.94 -0.21 2.60
C ALA A 437 -43.44 0.57 3.84
N MET A 438 -43.10 1.86 3.96
CA MET A 438 -43.59 2.73 5.04
C MET A 438 -45.10 2.96 4.96
N VAL A 439 -45.66 3.06 3.76
CA VAL A 439 -47.13 3.16 3.56
C VAL A 439 -47.80 1.83 3.91
N GLU A 440 -47.26 0.70 3.44
CA GLU A 440 -47.82 -0.64 3.71
C GLU A 440 -47.78 -1.01 5.21
N LEU A 441 -46.73 -0.61 5.94
CA LEU A 441 -46.61 -0.85 7.38
C LEU A 441 -47.52 0.07 8.21
N ARG A 442 -47.81 1.28 7.73
CA ARG A 442 -48.61 2.25 8.47
C ARG A 442 -50.12 2.04 8.28
N ASP A 443 -50.52 1.62 7.08
CA ASP A 443 -51.92 1.62 6.68
C ASP A 443 -52.57 0.21 6.77
N ASN A 444 -51.85 -0.82 7.24
CA ASN A 444 -52.34 -2.21 7.31
C ASN A 444 -52.19 -2.81 8.72
N ASP A 445 -53.26 -2.72 9.53
CA ASP A 445 -53.34 -3.37 10.85
C ASP A 445 -53.38 -4.90 10.67
N GLY A 446 -52.27 -5.57 10.99
CA GLY A 446 -52.09 -7.02 10.81
C GLY A 446 -51.01 -7.40 9.78
N PHE A 447 -50.06 -6.52 9.50
CA PHE A 447 -48.94 -6.81 8.59
C PHE A 447 -48.10 -8.00 9.06
N GLU A 448 -48.09 -9.07 8.26
CA GLU A 448 -47.20 -10.22 8.44
C GLU A 448 -46.08 -10.21 7.39
N LEU A 449 -44.85 -9.93 7.83
CA LEU A 449 -43.67 -9.87 6.97
C LEU A 449 -43.45 -11.18 6.21
N ASP A 450 -43.63 -12.33 6.89
CA ASP A 450 -43.47 -13.65 6.28
C ASP A 450 -44.45 -13.89 5.14
N ALA A 451 -45.68 -13.37 5.23
CA ALA A 451 -46.67 -13.48 4.16
C ALA A 451 -46.32 -12.58 2.96
N VAL A 452 -45.69 -11.42 3.20
CA VAL A 452 -45.17 -10.56 2.13
C VAL A 452 -44.00 -11.24 1.41
N LEU A 453 -43.01 -11.72 2.16
CA LEU A 453 -41.85 -12.41 1.59
C LEU A 453 -42.25 -13.66 0.80
N ARG A 454 -43.20 -14.47 1.31
CA ARG A 454 -43.75 -15.62 0.58
C ARG A 454 -44.40 -15.23 -0.74
N ARG A 455 -45.17 -14.13 -0.79
CA ARG A 455 -45.80 -13.65 -2.04
C ARG A 455 -44.76 -13.22 -3.08
N TRP A 456 -43.70 -12.56 -2.64
CA TRP A 456 -42.58 -12.20 -3.51
C TRP A 456 -41.84 -13.45 -4.01
N GLU A 457 -41.59 -14.41 -3.14
CA GLU A 457 -40.94 -15.67 -3.49
C GLU A 457 -41.74 -16.46 -4.53
N ILE A 458 -43.06 -16.61 -4.35
CA ILE A 458 -43.96 -17.25 -5.33
C ILE A 458 -43.88 -16.52 -6.68
N ARG A 459 -43.97 -15.19 -6.68
CA ARG A 459 -43.94 -14.38 -7.91
C ARG A 459 -42.66 -14.58 -8.72
N TYR A 460 -41.51 -14.62 -8.07
CA TYR A 460 -40.23 -14.81 -8.75
C TYR A 460 -40.04 -16.25 -9.23
N ILE A 461 -40.49 -17.25 -8.45
CA ILE A 461 -40.46 -18.66 -8.87
C ILE A 461 -41.33 -18.87 -10.11
N GLU A 462 -42.55 -18.34 -10.13
CA GLU A 462 -43.45 -18.43 -11.29
C GLU A 462 -42.90 -17.70 -12.51
N ALA A 463 -42.34 -16.50 -12.33
CA ALA A 463 -41.72 -15.74 -13.42
C ALA A 463 -40.54 -16.51 -14.03
N ALA A 464 -39.68 -17.11 -13.20
CA ALA A 464 -38.57 -17.93 -13.65
C ALA A 464 -39.02 -19.20 -14.38
N LEU A 465 -40.11 -19.85 -13.91
CA LEU A 465 -40.70 -21.00 -14.60
C LEU A 465 -41.26 -20.62 -15.98
N ARG A 466 -41.92 -19.46 -16.11
CA ARG A 466 -42.41 -18.94 -17.39
C ARG A 466 -41.26 -18.61 -18.34
N LEU A 467 -40.23 -17.90 -17.89
CA LEU A 467 -39.05 -17.56 -18.69
C LEU A 467 -38.25 -18.80 -19.12
N ALA A 468 -38.26 -19.86 -18.30
CA ALA A 468 -37.63 -21.12 -18.61
C ALA A 468 -38.53 -22.09 -19.40
N ASN A 469 -39.75 -21.69 -19.80
CA ASN A 469 -40.74 -22.54 -20.46
C ASN A 469 -40.96 -23.88 -19.73
N GLY A 470 -41.06 -23.86 -18.40
CA GLY A 470 -41.25 -25.05 -17.57
C GLY A 470 -40.00 -25.91 -17.36
N ARG A 471 -38.83 -25.53 -17.90
CA ARG A 471 -37.57 -26.28 -17.71
C ARG A 471 -36.96 -25.99 -16.33
N MET A 472 -37.11 -26.94 -15.42
CA MET A 472 -36.71 -26.82 -14.02
C MET A 472 -35.22 -26.48 -13.80
N SER A 473 -34.31 -27.09 -14.55
CA SER A 473 -32.87 -26.81 -14.43
C SER A 473 -32.51 -25.37 -14.85
N GLN A 474 -33.25 -24.82 -15.81
CA GLN A 474 -33.03 -23.46 -16.31
C GLN A 474 -33.68 -22.43 -15.38
N ALA A 475 -34.89 -22.72 -14.86
CA ALA A 475 -35.54 -21.89 -13.85
C ALA A 475 -34.71 -21.80 -12.57
N ALA A 476 -34.14 -22.91 -12.09
CA ALA A 476 -33.26 -22.94 -10.92
C ALA A 476 -32.02 -22.06 -11.13
N ARG A 477 -31.42 -22.10 -12.34
CA ARG A 477 -30.27 -21.25 -12.70
C ARG A 477 -30.62 -19.77 -12.73
N LEU A 478 -31.78 -19.39 -13.27
CA LEU A 478 -32.25 -18.00 -13.28
C LEU A 478 -32.47 -17.45 -11.87
N LEU A 479 -32.85 -18.32 -10.93
CA LEU A 479 -33.05 -17.97 -9.52
C LEU A 479 -31.79 -18.10 -8.65
N GLY A 480 -30.66 -18.56 -9.21
CA GLY A 480 -29.44 -18.82 -8.45
C GLY A 480 -29.56 -19.97 -7.43
N LEU A 481 -30.50 -20.90 -7.65
CA LEU A 481 -30.76 -22.03 -6.76
C LEU A 481 -30.32 -23.36 -7.39
N ASN A 482 -30.03 -24.35 -6.55
CA ASN A 482 -29.92 -25.73 -6.99
C ASN A 482 -31.30 -26.30 -7.33
N ARG A 483 -31.37 -27.20 -8.31
CA ARG A 483 -32.63 -27.81 -8.77
C ARG A 483 -33.41 -28.49 -7.63
N SER A 484 -32.73 -29.20 -6.74
CA SER A 484 -33.32 -29.84 -5.55
C SER A 484 -33.91 -28.81 -4.57
N THR A 485 -33.24 -27.67 -4.38
CA THR A 485 -33.72 -26.57 -3.53
C THR A 485 -34.95 -25.90 -4.13
N LEU A 486 -34.99 -25.72 -5.46
CA LEU A 486 -36.17 -25.18 -6.13
C LEU A 486 -37.39 -26.10 -5.98
N TYR A 487 -37.22 -27.42 -6.11
CA TYR A 487 -38.31 -28.37 -5.86
C TYR A 487 -38.82 -28.30 -4.42
N SER A 488 -37.93 -28.30 -3.43
CA SER A 488 -38.31 -28.19 -2.02
C SER A 488 -39.05 -26.90 -1.70
N ARG A 489 -38.67 -25.77 -2.33
CA ARG A 489 -39.35 -24.48 -2.16
C ARG A 489 -40.71 -24.44 -2.86
N MET A 490 -40.83 -25.02 -4.04
CA MET A 490 -42.12 -25.13 -4.73
C MET A 490 -43.12 -25.98 -3.96
N ASP A 491 -42.68 -27.11 -3.39
CA ASP A 491 -43.52 -27.98 -2.59
C ASP A 491 -43.97 -27.29 -1.29
N ALA A 492 -43.06 -26.57 -0.62
CA ALA A 492 -43.38 -25.80 0.59
C ALA A 492 -44.33 -24.62 0.34
N LEU A 493 -44.31 -24.05 -0.88
CA LEU A 493 -45.14 -22.92 -1.29
C LEU A 493 -46.42 -23.34 -2.03
N GLY A 494 -46.64 -24.65 -2.23
CA GLY A 494 -47.83 -25.17 -2.92
C GLY A 494 -47.89 -24.84 -4.42
N ILE A 495 -46.75 -24.59 -5.07
CA ILE A 495 -46.69 -24.25 -6.50
C ILE A 495 -46.75 -25.55 -7.32
N GLU A 496 -47.77 -25.68 -8.17
CA GLU A 496 -47.95 -26.86 -9.02
C GLU A 496 -46.76 -27.05 -9.98
N ARG A 497 -46.31 -28.30 -10.06
CA ARG A 497 -45.19 -28.66 -10.93
C ARG A 497 -45.65 -28.64 -12.39
N PRO A 498 -44.91 -27.98 -13.29
CA PRO A 498 -45.24 -28.02 -14.71
C PRO A 498 -45.20 -29.48 -15.20
N HIS A 499 -46.32 -29.96 -15.73
CA HIS A 499 -46.44 -31.33 -16.26
C HIS A 499 -45.48 -31.50 -17.44
N GLY A 500 -44.66 -32.55 -17.39
CA GLY A 500 -43.51 -32.72 -18.27
C GLY A 500 -43.86 -32.79 -19.76
N ALA A 501 -43.19 -31.96 -20.57
CA ALA A 501 -42.81 -32.39 -21.91
C ALA A 501 -41.64 -33.36 -21.72
N GLY A 502 -41.92 -34.64 -21.97
CA GLY A 502 -41.06 -35.77 -21.65
C GLY A 502 -39.65 -35.67 -22.22
N GLU A 503 -38.73 -36.23 -21.44
CA GLU A 503 -37.54 -36.90 -21.93
C GLU A 503 -37.93 -37.84 -23.09
N MET A 504 -37.42 -37.55 -24.28
CA MET A 504 -37.19 -38.55 -25.32
C MET A 504 -35.90 -38.17 -26.05
N GLY A 505 -34.89 -39.05 -25.92
CA GLY A 505 -33.70 -39.13 -26.79
C GLY A 505 -32.54 -38.25 -26.40
#